data_AF-X1G508-F1
#
_entry.id   AF-X1G508-F1
#
_cell.length_a   1.000
_cell.length_b   1.000
_cell.length_c   1.000
_cell.angle_alpha   90.00
_cell.angle_beta   90.00
_cell.angle_gamma   90.00
#
_symmetry.space_group_name_H-M   'P 1'
#
loop_
_entity.id
_entity.type
_entity.pdbx_description
1 polymer ?
#
loop_
_entity_poly.entity_id
_entity_poly.type
_entity_poly.pdbx_seq_one_letter_code
_entity_poly.pdbx_strand_id
1 'polypeptide(L)'
;MTEEKAPRLRGWASPFVYPTALFIRDYLLEHGEGYAQEMWRQLKKAREGRHVCTCDSFKRNYIYTLKKLGLIKEARREPVPGQPNWHERRYYRIMPGKEDLSDEWTNPQKVWKMKRYGYYKRKPPS
;
A
#
# COMPACT_ATOMS: atom_id res chain seq x y z
N MET A 1 36.39 -13.11 -17.75
CA MET A 1 35.55 -12.89 -16.55
C MET A 1 34.25 -12.30 -17.03
N THR A 2 33.23 -13.14 -17.24
CA THR A 2 31.91 -12.71 -17.68
C THR A 2 31.17 -12.15 -16.47
N GLU A 3 30.91 -10.84 -16.53
CA GLU A 3 30.18 -10.08 -15.52
C GLU A 3 28.73 -10.60 -15.46
N GLU A 4 28.44 -11.46 -14.49
CA GLU A 4 27.08 -11.91 -14.20
C GLU A 4 26.24 -10.70 -13.79
N LYS A 5 25.44 -10.17 -14.72
CA LYS A 5 24.42 -9.19 -14.41
C LYS A 5 23.40 -9.85 -13.48
N ALA A 6 23.47 -9.48 -12.20
CA ALA A 6 22.50 -9.86 -11.19
C ALA A 6 21.06 -9.70 -11.74
N PRO A 7 20.18 -10.70 -11.54
CA PRO A 7 18.83 -10.65 -12.08
C PRO A 7 18.15 -9.38 -11.59
N ARG A 8 17.56 -8.60 -12.52
CA ARG A 8 16.75 -7.42 -12.21
C ARG A 8 15.49 -7.89 -11.47
N LEU A 9 15.63 -8.17 -10.19
CA LEU A 9 14.51 -8.47 -9.30
C LEU A 9 13.57 -7.27 -9.37
N ARG A 10 12.32 -7.51 -9.79
CA ARG A 10 11.30 -6.47 -9.75
C ARG A 10 11.21 -5.99 -8.31
N GLY A 11 11.28 -4.67 -8.07
CA GLY A 11 11.43 -4.10 -6.72
C GLY A 11 10.32 -4.43 -5.70
N TRP A 12 9.26 -5.13 -6.10
CA TRP A 12 8.22 -5.65 -5.20
C TRP A 12 8.50 -7.06 -4.65
N ALA A 13 9.46 -7.79 -5.24
CA ALA A 13 9.81 -9.18 -4.90
C ALA A 13 11.18 -9.30 -4.20
N SER A 14 11.85 -8.18 -3.93
CA SER A 14 13.11 -8.19 -3.17
C SER A 14 12.80 -8.33 -1.67
N PRO A 15 13.34 -9.35 -0.97
CA PRO A 15 13.20 -9.48 0.49
C PRO A 15 13.82 -8.30 1.25
N PHE A 16 14.61 -7.46 0.58
CA PHE A 16 15.27 -6.28 1.14
C PHE A 16 14.47 -4.98 0.97
N VAL A 17 13.22 -5.04 0.48
CA VAL A 17 12.36 -3.86 0.32
C VAL A 17 11.24 -3.94 1.33
N TYR A 18 11.26 -3.00 2.29
CA TYR A 18 10.22 -2.88 3.30
C TYR A 18 8.83 -2.79 2.64
N PRO A 19 7.89 -3.70 2.96
CA PRO A 19 6.59 -3.77 2.27
C PRO A 19 5.84 -2.44 2.33
N THR A 20 5.25 -2.04 1.20
CA THR A 20 4.53 -0.75 1.10
C THR A 20 3.35 -0.68 2.07
N ALA A 21 2.68 -1.80 2.34
CA ALA A 21 1.57 -1.85 3.28
C ALA A 21 2.01 -1.61 4.73
N LEU A 22 3.17 -2.14 5.11
CA LEU A 22 3.77 -1.90 6.42
C LEU A 22 4.24 -0.45 6.55
N PHE A 23 4.83 0.12 5.49
CA PHE A 23 5.14 1.55 5.47
C PHE A 23 3.91 2.43 5.71
N ILE A 24 2.77 2.11 5.07
CA ILE A 24 1.51 2.83 5.28
C ILE A 24 1.04 2.69 6.73
N ARG A 25 1.11 1.48 7.30
CA ARG A 25 0.74 1.23 8.70
C ARG A 25 1.56 2.13 9.64
N ASP A 26 2.88 2.07 9.54
CA ASP A 26 3.76 2.78 10.47
C ASP A 26 3.59 4.29 10.32
N TYR A 27 3.46 4.78 9.08
CA TYR A 27 3.16 6.18 8.83
C TYR A 27 1.87 6.64 9.54
N LEU A 28 0.80 5.85 9.44
CA LEU A 28 -0.49 6.18 10.05
C LEU A 28 -0.49 6.00 11.57
N LEU A 29 0.33 5.10 12.13
CA LEU A 29 0.53 5.00 13.58
C LEU A 29 1.27 6.22 14.12
N GLU A 30 2.26 6.72 13.40
CA GLU A 30 3.07 7.87 13.79
C GLU A 30 2.29 9.20 13.65
N HIS A 31 1.56 9.38 12.53
CA HIS A 31 0.91 10.65 12.20
C HIS A 31 -0.59 10.69 12.54
N GLY A 32 -1.19 9.55 12.88
CA GLY A 32 -2.63 9.38 13.11
C GLY A 32 -3.48 9.38 11.84
N GLU A 33 -3.27 10.35 10.94
CA GLU A 33 -3.96 10.47 9.67
C GLU A 33 -3.01 10.77 8.51
N GLY A 34 -3.38 10.36 7.30
CA GLY A 34 -2.62 10.70 6.09
C GLY A 34 -3.42 10.56 4.82
N TYR A 35 -3.14 11.41 3.83
CA TYR A 35 -3.74 11.27 2.49
C TYR A 35 -2.79 10.56 1.53
N ALA A 36 -3.35 9.91 0.51
CA ALA A 36 -2.60 8.97 -0.33
C ALA A 36 -1.37 9.58 -1.02
N GLN A 37 -1.44 10.84 -1.47
CA GLN A 37 -0.33 11.47 -2.17
C GLN A 37 0.82 11.86 -1.24
N GLU A 38 0.53 12.26 -0.01
CA GLU A 38 1.54 12.51 1.02
C GLU A 38 2.25 11.22 1.42
N MET A 39 1.50 10.17 1.77
CA MET A 39 2.07 8.86 2.10
C MET A 39 2.96 8.34 0.96
N TRP A 40 2.51 8.50 -0.29
CA TRP A 40 3.30 8.12 -1.46
C TRP A 40 4.60 8.95 -1.61
N ARG A 41 4.56 10.25 -1.33
CA ARG A 41 5.76 11.11 -1.35
C ARG A 41 6.77 10.67 -0.29
N GLN A 42 6.29 10.35 0.91
CA GLN A 42 7.15 9.86 2.00
C GLN A 42 7.74 8.49 1.67
N LEU A 43 6.95 7.59 1.07
CA LEU A 43 7.45 6.31 0.56
C LEU A 43 8.52 6.51 -0.51
N LYS A 44 8.34 7.49 -1.41
CA LYS A 44 9.31 7.82 -2.46
C LYS A 44 10.64 8.29 -1.86
N LYS A 45 10.59 9.14 -0.82
CA LYS A 45 11.78 9.56 -0.07
C LYS A 45 12.45 8.38 0.65
N ALA A 46 11.67 7.56 1.35
CA ALA A 46 12.18 6.38 2.07
C ALA A 46 12.79 5.31 1.14
N ARG A 47 12.47 5.35 -0.16
CA ARG A 47 13.00 4.45 -1.19
C ARG A 47 13.81 5.18 -2.24
N GLU A 48 14.44 6.30 -1.88
CA GLU A 48 15.32 7.03 -2.78
C GLU A 48 16.39 6.10 -3.38
N GLY A 49 16.66 6.27 -4.68
CA GLY A 49 17.53 5.36 -5.45
C GLY A 49 16.88 4.03 -5.85
N ARG A 50 15.60 3.77 -5.50
CA ARG A 50 14.85 2.57 -5.91
C ARG A 50 13.57 2.93 -6.66
N HIS A 51 13.11 2.03 -7.51
CA HIS A 51 11.86 2.22 -8.24
C HIS A 51 10.64 2.17 -7.29
N VAL A 52 9.83 3.21 -7.31
CA VAL A 52 8.54 3.30 -6.60
C VAL A 52 7.42 3.41 -7.64
N CYS A 53 6.29 2.73 -7.40
CA CYS A 53 5.14 2.79 -8.30
C CYS A 53 4.58 4.21 -8.40
N THR A 54 3.74 4.46 -9.40
CA THR A 54 3.01 5.75 -9.51
C THR A 54 2.04 5.95 -8.35
N CYS A 55 1.68 7.21 -8.08
CA CYS A 55 0.70 7.57 -7.05
C CYS A 55 -0.68 6.92 -7.30
N ASP A 56 -1.11 6.80 -8.56
CA ASP A 56 -2.38 6.13 -8.89
C ASP A 56 -2.32 4.63 -8.65
N SER A 57 -1.19 3.99 -8.98
CA SER A 57 -0.95 2.58 -8.63
C SER A 57 -0.95 2.40 -7.12
N PHE A 58 -0.37 3.34 -6.38
CA PHE A 58 -0.37 3.33 -4.91
C PHE A 58 -1.79 3.36 -4.35
N LYS A 59 -2.62 4.30 -4.82
CA LYS A 59 -4.04 4.43 -4.45
C LYS A 59 -4.85 3.16 -4.78
N ARG A 60 -4.75 2.69 -6.03
CA ARG A 60 -5.56 1.56 -6.54
C ARG A 60 -5.17 0.22 -5.94
N ASN A 61 -3.89 0.00 -5.64
CA ASN A 61 -3.39 -1.32 -5.22
C ASN A 61 -3.23 -1.46 -3.71
N TYR A 62 -2.93 -0.36 -3.00
CA TYR A 62 -2.69 -0.39 -1.55
C TYR A 62 -3.84 0.26 -0.80
N ILE A 63 -4.10 1.56 -1.00
CA ILE A 63 -5.15 2.27 -0.26
C ILE A 63 -6.52 1.60 -0.45
N TYR A 64 -6.89 1.26 -1.69
CA TYR A 64 -8.12 0.53 -1.97
C TYR A 64 -8.16 -0.83 -1.25
N THR A 65 -7.10 -1.62 -1.34
CA THR A 65 -7.03 -2.95 -0.74
C THR A 65 -7.12 -2.89 0.79
N LEU A 66 -6.35 -2.01 1.42
CA LEU A 66 -6.36 -1.80 2.87
C LEU A 66 -7.74 -1.34 3.36
N LYS A 67 -8.39 -0.44 2.62
CA LYS A 67 -9.77 -0.01 2.90
C LYS A 67 -10.75 -1.18 2.76
N LYS A 68 -10.60 -2.02 1.73
CA LYS A 68 -11.46 -3.19 1.51
C LYS A 68 -11.26 -4.29 2.55
N LEU A 69 -10.08 -4.39 3.13
CA LEU A 69 -9.80 -5.27 4.27
C LEU A 69 -10.26 -4.70 5.61
N GLY A 70 -10.70 -3.45 5.66
CA GLY A 70 -11.11 -2.79 6.90
C GLY A 70 -9.94 -2.43 7.82
N LEU A 71 -8.72 -2.34 7.29
CA LEU A 71 -7.54 -1.93 8.06
C LEU A 71 -7.45 -0.42 8.24
N ILE A 72 -7.92 0.31 7.23
CA ILE A 72 -7.98 1.78 7.25
C ILE A 72 -9.38 2.25 6.90
N LYS A 73 -9.77 3.40 7.44
CA LYS A 73 -10.99 4.11 7.09
C LYS A 73 -10.71 5.54 6.68
N GLU A 74 -11.64 6.10 5.91
CA GLU A 74 -11.65 7.53 5.62
C GLU A 74 -11.97 8.29 6.90
N ALA A 75 -11.13 9.26 7.27
CA ALA A 75 -11.29 10.05 8.48
C ALA A 75 -11.97 11.38 8.18
N ARG A 76 -11.49 12.09 7.16
CA ARG A 76 -12.00 13.39 6.72
C ARG A 76 -11.66 13.68 5.26
N ARG A 77 -12.33 14.70 4.72
CA ARG A 77 -12.04 15.28 3.40
C ARG A 77 -11.68 16.74 3.55
N GLU A 78 -10.70 17.19 2.77
CA GLU A 78 -10.34 18.60 2.70
C GLU A 78 -10.22 19.06 1.24
N PRO A 79 -10.69 20.28 0.91
CA PRO A 79 -10.42 20.86 -0.40
C PRO A 79 -8.92 21.08 -0.59
N VAL A 80 -8.47 21.11 -1.83
CA VAL A 80 -7.07 21.44 -2.13
C VAL A 80 -6.87 22.95 -1.92
N PRO A 81 -5.93 23.39 -1.06
CA PRO A 81 -5.68 24.81 -0.86
C PRO A 81 -5.38 25.52 -2.19
N GLY A 82 -6.12 26.59 -2.47
CA GLY A 82 -5.98 27.39 -3.70
C GLY A 82 -6.55 26.75 -4.96
N GLN A 83 -7.12 25.54 -4.92
CA GLN A 83 -7.67 24.84 -6.08
C GLN A 83 -9.03 24.19 -5.77
N PRO A 84 -10.11 24.98 -5.68
CA PRO A 84 -11.44 24.49 -5.25
C PRO A 84 -12.08 23.50 -6.23
N ASN A 85 -11.73 23.55 -7.51
CA ASN A 85 -12.25 22.64 -8.53
C ASN A 85 -11.54 21.28 -8.57
N TRP A 86 -10.49 21.10 -7.76
CA TRP A 86 -9.75 19.85 -7.70
C TRP A 86 -10.42 18.86 -6.76
N HIS A 87 -10.24 17.58 -7.05
CA HIS A 87 -10.74 16.52 -6.18
C HIS A 87 -10.19 16.68 -4.75
N GLU A 88 -11.10 16.66 -3.78
CA GLU A 88 -10.79 16.75 -2.36
C GLU A 88 -9.74 15.71 -1.92
N ARG A 89 -8.87 16.13 -1.00
CA ARG A 89 -7.94 15.24 -0.31
C ARG A 89 -8.72 14.37 0.66
N ARG A 90 -8.60 13.06 0.50
CA ARG A 90 -9.18 12.08 1.44
C ARG A 90 -8.09 11.64 2.40
N TYR A 91 -8.30 11.90 3.68
CA TYR A 91 -7.42 11.44 4.75
C TYR A 91 -7.90 10.09 5.25
N TYR A 92 -6.96 9.22 5.54
CA TYR A 92 -7.18 7.89 6.05
C TYR A 92 -6.52 7.74 7.41
N ARG A 93 -7.12 6.91 8.26
CA ARG A 93 -6.56 6.49 9.54
C ARG A 93 -6.71 5.00 9.71
N ILE A 94 -5.90 4.40 10.59
CA ILE A 94 -6.07 3.01 10.98
C ILE A 94 -7.41 2.83 11.70
N MET A 95 -8.07 1.71 11.44
CA MET A 95 -9.26 1.33 12.18
C MET A 95 -8.87 0.93 13.62
N PRO A 96 -9.56 1.43 14.66
CA PRO A 96 -9.30 1.01 16.03
C PRO A 96 -9.35 -0.52 16.17
N GLY A 97 -8.32 -1.11 16.78
CA GLY A 97 -8.15 -2.56 16.92
C GLY A 97 -7.49 -3.24 15.70
N LYS A 98 -6.96 -2.47 14.75
CA LYS A 98 -6.20 -2.94 13.58
C LYS A 98 -4.77 -2.40 13.54
N GLU A 99 -4.27 -1.87 14.64
CA GLU A 99 -2.93 -1.35 14.80
C GLU A 99 -1.90 -2.47 14.80
N ASP A 100 -2.23 -3.65 15.31
CA ASP A 100 -1.29 -4.76 15.44
C ASP A 100 -0.86 -5.34 14.10
N LEU A 101 0.39 -5.82 14.07
CA LEU A 101 0.93 -6.49 12.90
C LEU A 101 0.16 -7.79 12.65
N SER A 102 -0.38 -7.95 11.44
CA SER A 102 -1.16 -9.11 11.03
C SER A 102 -0.85 -9.51 9.59
N ASP A 103 -1.34 -10.68 9.17
CA ASP A 103 -1.24 -11.13 7.78
C ASP A 103 -1.90 -10.14 6.81
N GLU A 104 -2.96 -9.45 7.26
CA GLU A 104 -3.66 -8.44 6.47
C GLU A 104 -2.74 -7.25 6.17
N TRP A 105 -1.83 -6.90 7.08
CA TRP A 105 -0.81 -5.85 6.88
C TRP A 105 0.40 -6.34 6.10
N THR A 106 0.86 -7.56 6.37
CA THR A 106 2.06 -8.14 5.75
C THR A 106 1.81 -8.45 4.27
N ASN A 107 0.63 -8.94 3.93
CA ASN A 107 0.27 -9.27 2.55
C ASN A 107 -1.20 -8.98 2.21
N PRO A 108 -1.62 -7.70 2.21
CA PRO A 108 -3.02 -7.31 2.01
C PRO A 108 -3.57 -7.77 0.67
N GLN A 109 -2.76 -7.76 -0.39
CA GLN A 109 -3.23 -8.14 -1.73
C GLN A 109 -3.56 -9.62 -1.81
N LYS A 110 -2.75 -10.48 -1.18
CA LYS A 110 -3.02 -11.92 -1.11
C LYS A 110 -4.29 -12.17 -0.30
N VAL A 111 -4.39 -11.58 0.91
CA VAL A 111 -5.56 -11.73 1.78
C VAL A 111 -6.84 -11.23 1.08
N TRP A 112 -6.78 -10.07 0.42
CA TRP A 112 -7.93 -9.53 -0.30
C TRP A 112 -8.35 -10.42 -1.47
N LYS A 113 -7.39 -10.94 -2.25
CA LYS A 113 -7.70 -11.90 -3.32
C LYS A 113 -8.31 -13.19 -2.76
N MET A 114 -7.84 -13.69 -1.63
CA MET A 114 -8.44 -14.85 -0.96
C MET A 114 -9.88 -14.55 -0.53
N LYS A 115 -10.13 -13.42 0.14
CA LYS A 115 -11.48 -13.02 0.57
C LYS A 115 -12.43 -12.79 -0.61
N ARG A 116 -11.93 -12.20 -1.70
CA ARG A 116 -12.73 -11.84 -2.87
C ARG A 116 -13.03 -13.01 -3.80
N TYR A 117 -12.08 -13.92 -3.98
CA TYR A 117 -12.15 -14.97 -5.00
C TYR A 117 -12.09 -16.40 -4.45
N GLY A 118 -11.86 -16.60 -3.15
CA GLY A 118 -11.87 -17.92 -2.51
C GLY A 118 -10.82 -18.89 -3.04
N TYR A 119 -9.55 -18.47 -3.12
CA TYR A 119 -8.41 -19.18 -3.76
C TYR A 119 -8.64 -19.67 -5.20
N TYR A 120 -7.54 -19.73 -5.96
CA TYR A 120 -7.46 -20.37 -7.26
C TYR A 120 -8.19 -21.71 -7.23
N LYS A 121 -9.22 -21.90 -8.08
CA LYS A 121 -9.76 -23.22 -8.40
C LYS A 121 -8.58 -24.17 -8.56
N ARG A 122 -8.35 -25.08 -7.60
CA ARG A 122 -7.49 -26.24 -7.85
C ARG A 122 -8.06 -26.87 -9.11
N LYS A 123 -7.30 -26.92 -10.21
CA LYS A 123 -7.58 -27.97 -11.20
C LYS A 123 -7.47 -29.27 -10.41
N PRO A 124 -8.50 -30.14 -10.41
CA PRO A 124 -8.32 -31.47 -9.84
C PRO A 124 -7.13 -32.13 -10.55
N PRO A 125 -6.32 -32.94 -9.84
CA PRO A 125 -5.28 -33.72 -10.50
C PRO A 125 -5.93 -34.54 -11.63
N SER A 126 -5.36 -34.43 -12.84
CA SER A 126 -5.72 -35.27 -13.98
C SER A 126 -5.21 -36.69 -13.78
#